data_AF-A0A8R2A3V3-F1
#
_entry.id   AF-A0A8R2A3V3-F1
#
_cell.length_a   1.000
_cell.length_b   1.000
_cell.length_c   1.000
_cell.angle_alpha   90.00
_cell.angle_beta   90.00
_cell.angle_gamma   90.00
#
_symmetry.space_group_name_H-M   'P 1'
#
loop_
_entity.id
_entity.type
_entity.pdbx_description
1 polymer ?
#
loop_
_entity_poly.entity_id
_entity_poly.type
_entity_poly.pdbx_seq_one_letter_code
_entity_poly.pdbx_strand_id
1 'polypeptide(L)'
;MYELPSLVKTAYYACNQIERAKYDLLRTRHVDLQRCCESLFVLFKAERNTDEDDGRETMYSRSSLPRKFGKVCELAALYGHIDCLRLARAIGVPWDDRYSRIAHQIMGRKRLGSACEMAAISGNLECLRYARDNGCTWDENTCSSAARNGHMDCLRYAHDNGCPWDENTCDNAALNGHMDCLRYAHDNGCPWNAWTCASAALNGHMDCLRYAHDNGCPWDENTCDNAALNGHMDCLRYARDNGCPWDGRTCTLAASNGHMNCLVYARDNGCPWDEQTCSLAALNGHMDCLRYAHDNGCPWNEQTCYLAALNGHMDCLRYAHDNGCTLDEWTYFTAKQNGHLDCLNYALANGCQPDMPDHGEDSDGED
;
A
#
# COMPACT_ATOMS: atom_id res chain seq x y z
N MET A 1 5.20 -41.93 -6.09
CA MET A 1 6.50 -41.65 -6.72
C MET A 1 6.65 -40.13 -6.68
N TYR A 2 7.47 -39.60 -5.79
CA TYR A 2 7.53 -38.15 -5.55
C TYR A 2 8.48 -37.49 -6.55
N GLU A 3 8.07 -36.36 -7.12
CA GLU A 3 8.90 -35.61 -8.05
C GLU A 3 10.04 -34.92 -7.29
N LEU A 4 11.26 -35.44 -7.47
CA LEU A 4 12.46 -34.71 -7.11
C LEU A 4 12.52 -33.42 -7.93
N PRO A 5 13.21 -32.37 -7.44
CA PRO A 5 13.45 -31.18 -8.24
C PRO A 5 13.99 -31.58 -9.61
N SER A 6 13.41 -31.02 -10.68
CA SER A 6 13.78 -31.41 -12.05
C SER A 6 15.30 -31.39 -12.25
N LEU A 7 15.79 -32.30 -13.10
CA LEU A 7 17.21 -32.37 -13.44
C LEU A 7 17.73 -31.00 -13.92
N VAL A 8 16.90 -30.26 -14.66
CA VAL A 8 17.20 -28.91 -15.14
C VAL A 8 17.39 -27.93 -13.98
N LYS A 9 16.47 -27.87 -13.00
CA LYS A 9 16.61 -27.01 -11.81
C LYS A 9 17.86 -27.37 -11.00
N THR A 10 18.16 -28.67 -10.89
CA THR A 10 19.34 -29.17 -10.17
C THR A 10 20.64 -28.77 -10.86
N ALA A 11 20.73 -28.95 -12.17
CA ALA A 11 21.88 -28.54 -12.97
C ALA A 11 22.07 -27.02 -12.92
N TYR A 12 21.00 -26.24 -13.09
CA TYR A 12 21.03 -24.79 -13.00
C TYR A 12 21.48 -24.29 -11.62
N TYR A 13 21.05 -24.93 -10.53
CA TYR A 13 21.50 -24.62 -9.17
C TYR A 13 22.98 -24.97 -8.93
N ALA A 14 23.51 -26.00 -9.60
CA ALA A 14 24.92 -26.36 -9.51
C ALA A 14 25.84 -25.36 -10.24
N CYS A 15 25.32 -24.67 -11.26
CA CYS A 15 26.05 -23.64 -11.99
C CYS A 15 26.38 -22.41 -11.14
N ASN A 16 27.50 -21.77 -11.43
CA ASN A 16 27.86 -20.47 -10.86
C ASN A 16 27.08 -19.32 -11.55
N GLN A 17 27.18 -18.11 -11.01
CA GLN A 17 26.42 -16.95 -11.50
C GLN A 17 26.71 -16.60 -12.96
N ILE A 18 27.96 -16.76 -13.41
CA ILE A 18 28.38 -16.47 -14.79
C ILE A 18 27.74 -17.47 -15.75
N GLU A 19 27.75 -18.75 -15.40
CA GLU A 19 27.12 -19.81 -16.19
C GLU A 19 25.62 -19.64 -16.30
N ARG A 20 24.94 -19.27 -15.21
CA ARG A 20 23.50 -18.96 -15.21
C ARG A 20 23.18 -17.77 -16.10
N ALA A 21 23.93 -16.67 -15.98
CA ALA A 21 23.74 -15.50 -16.84
C ALA A 21 23.89 -15.84 -18.33
N LYS A 22 24.84 -16.72 -18.69
CA LYS A 22 24.97 -17.23 -20.06
C LYS A 22 23.78 -18.10 -20.46
N TYR A 23 23.30 -18.98 -19.58
CA TYR A 23 22.12 -19.80 -19.84
C TYR A 23 20.88 -18.95 -20.09
N ASP A 24 20.66 -17.90 -19.28
CA ASP A 24 19.48 -17.02 -19.36
C ASP A 24 19.46 -16.18 -20.65
N LEU A 25 20.61 -16.01 -21.31
CA LEU A 25 20.72 -15.38 -22.64
C LEU A 25 20.37 -16.31 -23.81
N LEU A 26 20.29 -17.62 -23.56
CA LEU A 26 19.89 -18.58 -24.58
C LEU A 26 18.37 -18.58 -24.77
N ARG A 27 17.91 -18.97 -25.96
CA ARG A 27 16.48 -19.24 -26.22
C ARG A 27 16.05 -20.59 -25.63
N THR A 28 16.30 -20.79 -24.33
CA THR A 28 15.94 -21.99 -23.57
C THR A 28 14.75 -21.71 -22.65
N ARG A 29 14.20 -22.77 -22.04
CA ARG A 29 13.12 -22.62 -21.05
C ARG A 29 13.68 -21.90 -19.82
N HIS A 30 13.02 -20.82 -19.41
CA HIS A 30 13.36 -20.11 -18.19
C HIS A 30 13.27 -21.05 -16.97
N VAL A 31 14.33 -21.05 -16.14
CA VAL A 31 14.38 -21.84 -14.92
C VAL A 31 13.99 -20.95 -13.74
N ASP A 32 12.75 -21.12 -13.28
CA ASP A 32 12.28 -20.40 -12.09
C ASP A 32 12.79 -21.08 -10.80
N LEU A 33 13.96 -20.62 -10.35
CA LEU A 33 14.60 -21.06 -9.12
C LEU A 33 14.39 -20.00 -8.03
N GLN A 34 13.59 -20.33 -7.03
CA GLN A 34 13.27 -19.46 -5.90
C GLN A 34 13.88 -19.97 -4.60
N ARG A 35 13.80 -19.15 -3.53
CA ARG A 35 14.33 -19.50 -2.20
C ARG A 35 13.76 -20.82 -1.65
N CYS A 36 12.53 -21.18 -1.99
CA CYS A 36 11.97 -22.49 -1.63
C CYS A 36 12.76 -23.64 -2.29
N CYS A 37 13.14 -23.52 -3.56
CA CYS A 37 13.98 -24.50 -4.25
C CYS A 37 15.37 -24.59 -3.63
N GLU A 38 16.03 -23.44 -3.43
CA GLU A 38 17.39 -23.39 -2.88
C GLU A 38 17.45 -24.01 -1.48
N SER A 39 16.47 -23.68 -0.64
CA SER A 39 16.34 -24.27 0.69
C SER A 39 16.25 -25.80 0.63
N LEU A 40 15.37 -26.35 -0.22
CA LEU A 40 15.28 -27.80 -0.38
C LEU A 40 16.59 -28.42 -0.88
N PHE A 41 17.29 -27.77 -1.82
CA PHE A 41 18.59 -28.25 -2.28
C PHE A 41 19.67 -28.23 -1.20
N VAL A 42 19.70 -27.19 -0.35
CA VAL A 42 20.64 -27.10 0.78
C VAL A 42 20.36 -28.20 1.80
N LEU A 43 19.08 -28.46 2.11
CA LEU A 43 18.69 -29.53 3.03
C LEU A 43 19.15 -30.90 2.51
N PHE A 44 18.92 -31.20 1.23
CA PHE A 44 19.41 -32.46 0.63
C PHE A 44 20.93 -32.58 0.60
N LYS A 45 21.67 -31.47 0.40
CA LYS A 45 23.14 -31.49 0.44
C LYS A 45 23.66 -31.82 1.84
N ALA A 46 23.02 -31.35 2.90
CA ALA A 46 23.44 -31.62 4.28
C ALA A 46 23.29 -33.10 4.66
N GLU A 47 22.28 -33.78 4.12
CA GLU A 47 21.92 -35.17 4.45
C GLU A 47 22.67 -36.24 3.64
N ARG A 48 23.33 -35.89 2.52
CA ARG A 48 24.20 -36.85 1.79
C ARG A 48 25.40 -37.36 2.60
N ASN A 49 25.60 -36.83 3.81
CA ASN A 49 26.69 -37.17 4.71
C ASN A 49 26.24 -38.02 5.92
N THR A 50 24.99 -38.51 5.96
CA THR A 50 24.46 -39.31 7.07
C THR A 50 23.94 -40.67 6.57
N ASP A 51 24.60 -41.75 6.96
CA ASP A 51 24.47 -43.13 6.44
C ASP A 51 23.32 -43.97 7.07
N GLU A 52 22.24 -43.36 7.57
CA GLU A 52 21.23 -44.10 8.35
C GLU A 52 19.87 -44.27 7.65
N ASP A 53 19.37 -45.51 7.71
CA ASP A 53 18.15 -46.14 7.18
C ASP A 53 16.81 -45.50 7.64
N ASP A 54 16.87 -44.32 8.24
CA ASP A 54 15.71 -43.62 8.79
C ASP A 54 15.01 -42.78 7.72
N GLY A 55 13.72 -43.06 7.51
CA GLY A 55 12.89 -42.50 6.47
C GLY A 55 12.92 -40.97 6.36
N ARG A 56 12.74 -40.47 5.13
CA ARG A 56 12.87 -39.03 4.78
C ARG A 56 11.91 -38.10 5.54
N GLU A 57 10.87 -38.62 6.18
CA GLU A 57 9.87 -37.86 6.95
C GLU A 57 10.46 -37.16 8.19
N THR A 58 11.58 -37.67 8.73
CA THR A 58 12.27 -37.05 9.88
C THR A 58 13.39 -36.10 9.47
N MET A 59 13.64 -35.94 8.16
CA MET A 59 14.76 -35.17 7.62
C MET A 59 14.77 -33.71 8.09
N TYR A 60 13.60 -33.06 8.15
CA TYR A 60 13.51 -31.71 8.70
C TYR A 60 13.92 -31.63 10.18
N SER A 61 13.42 -32.55 11.01
CA SER A 61 13.70 -32.58 12.46
C SER A 61 15.15 -32.87 12.82
N ARG A 62 15.88 -33.61 11.97
CA ARG A 62 17.32 -33.88 12.14
C ARG A 62 18.21 -32.73 11.70
N SER A 63 17.71 -31.88 10.80
CA SER A 63 18.52 -30.80 10.24
C SER A 63 18.93 -29.79 11.32
N SER A 64 20.23 -29.48 11.37
CA SER A 64 20.81 -28.49 12.31
C SER A 64 20.46 -27.03 11.96
N LEU A 65 19.57 -26.80 10.98
CA LEU A 65 19.24 -25.50 10.37
C LEU A 65 17.73 -25.15 10.43
N PRO A 66 17.03 -25.28 11.58
CA PRO A 66 15.57 -25.14 11.64
C PRO A 66 15.06 -23.75 11.21
N ARG A 67 15.83 -22.68 11.47
CA ARG A 67 15.41 -21.30 11.13
C ARG A 67 15.41 -20.96 9.63
N LYS A 68 16.19 -21.68 8.81
CA LYS A 68 16.25 -21.40 7.36
C LYS A 68 15.13 -22.11 6.57
N PHE A 69 14.57 -23.18 7.13
CA PHE A 69 13.64 -24.07 6.44
C PHE A 69 12.18 -23.92 6.87
N GLY A 70 11.91 -23.33 8.02
CA GLY A 70 10.55 -23.20 8.56
C GLY A 70 9.55 -22.44 7.67
N LYS A 71 10.01 -21.69 6.65
CA LYS A 71 9.14 -20.94 5.72
C LYS A 71 9.12 -21.45 4.27
N VAL A 72 9.63 -22.67 4.04
CA VAL A 72 9.71 -23.24 2.68
C VAL A 72 8.32 -23.48 2.10
N CYS A 73 7.35 -23.90 2.92
CA CYS A 73 5.97 -24.15 2.50
C CYS A 73 5.29 -22.87 2.00
N GLU A 74 5.39 -21.79 2.77
CA GLU A 74 4.80 -20.48 2.49
C GLU A 74 5.43 -19.87 1.23
N LEU A 75 6.75 -19.96 1.08
CA LEU A 75 7.43 -19.51 -0.13
C LEU A 75 7.05 -20.36 -1.35
N ALA A 76 6.99 -21.68 -1.20
CA ALA A 76 6.58 -22.56 -2.29
C ALA A 76 5.15 -22.26 -2.75
N ALA A 77 4.23 -22.00 -1.81
CA ALA A 77 2.86 -21.59 -2.09
C ALA A 77 2.80 -20.22 -2.78
N LEU A 78 3.57 -19.23 -2.31
CA LEU A 78 3.64 -17.89 -2.89
C LEU A 78 4.13 -17.90 -4.36
N TYR A 79 5.09 -18.76 -4.68
CA TYR A 79 5.65 -18.85 -6.03
C TYR A 79 4.98 -19.91 -6.91
N GLY A 80 3.97 -20.62 -6.40
CA GLY A 80 3.26 -21.66 -7.17
C GLY A 80 4.09 -22.93 -7.39
N HIS A 81 5.12 -23.17 -6.59
CA HIS A 81 5.99 -24.34 -6.71
C HIS A 81 5.39 -25.53 -5.98
N ILE A 82 4.32 -26.09 -6.54
CA ILE A 82 3.57 -27.21 -5.93
C ILE A 82 4.46 -28.41 -5.58
N ASP A 83 5.45 -28.75 -6.40
CA ASP A 83 6.36 -29.88 -6.11
C ASP A 83 7.29 -29.57 -4.94
N CYS A 84 7.72 -28.31 -4.80
CA CYS A 84 8.48 -27.87 -3.63
C CYS A 84 7.62 -27.96 -2.37
N LEU A 85 6.35 -27.56 -2.46
CA LEU A 85 5.40 -27.64 -1.35
C LEU A 85 5.14 -29.10 -0.93
N ARG A 86 4.83 -29.98 -1.89
CA ARG A 86 4.65 -31.42 -1.68
C ARG A 86 5.89 -32.06 -1.06
N LEU A 87 7.07 -31.73 -1.58
CA LEU A 87 8.34 -32.27 -1.10
C LEU A 87 8.67 -31.77 0.30
N ALA A 88 8.47 -30.48 0.59
CA ALA A 88 8.66 -29.91 1.92
C ALA A 88 7.79 -30.62 2.96
N ARG A 89 6.52 -30.88 2.64
CA ARG A 89 5.62 -31.66 3.48
C ARG A 89 6.08 -33.10 3.67
N ALA A 90 6.50 -33.77 2.60
CA ALA A 90 6.96 -35.16 2.64
C ALA A 90 8.24 -35.37 3.47
N ILE A 91 9.08 -34.35 3.61
CA ILE A 91 10.32 -34.42 4.42
C ILE A 91 10.14 -33.87 5.86
N GLY A 92 8.90 -33.64 6.28
CA GLY A 92 8.55 -33.27 7.64
C GLY A 92 8.64 -31.79 7.98
N VAL A 93 8.74 -30.88 7.01
CA VAL A 93 8.68 -29.43 7.27
C VAL A 93 7.27 -29.12 7.80
N PRO A 94 7.09 -28.54 9.00
CA PRO A 94 5.77 -28.24 9.56
C PRO A 94 5.11 -27.06 8.81
N TRP A 95 3.79 -26.92 8.96
CA TRP A 95 3.11 -25.65 8.66
C TRP A 95 3.57 -24.62 9.71
N ASP A 96 4.02 -23.43 9.29
CA ASP A 96 4.40 -22.39 10.23
C ASP A 96 3.34 -21.30 10.28
N ASP A 97 2.29 -21.57 11.06
CA ASP A 97 1.18 -20.64 11.30
C ASP A 97 1.60 -19.39 12.10
N ARG A 98 2.86 -19.32 12.55
CA ARG A 98 3.39 -18.14 13.24
C ARG A 98 3.84 -17.10 12.21
N TYR A 99 3.19 -15.94 12.27
CA TYR A 99 3.59 -14.73 11.58
C TYR A 99 5.06 -14.36 11.91
N SER A 100 6.00 -14.69 11.02
CA SER A 100 7.42 -14.38 11.19
C SER A 100 7.90 -13.45 10.09
N ARG A 101 8.79 -12.51 10.44
CA ARG A 101 9.30 -11.45 9.56
C ARG A 101 10.37 -12.03 8.62
N ILE A 102 10.13 -12.01 7.32
CA ILE A 102 11.14 -12.28 6.30
C ILE A 102 11.20 -11.11 5.33
N ALA A 103 12.41 -10.67 4.97
CA ALA A 103 12.61 -9.72 3.89
C ALA A 103 12.31 -10.41 2.55
N HIS A 104 11.31 -9.93 1.81
CA HIS A 104 10.88 -10.46 0.53
C HIS A 104 10.92 -9.39 -0.57
N GLN A 105 11.35 -9.77 -1.78
CA GLN A 105 11.58 -8.86 -2.90
C GLN A 105 10.30 -8.19 -3.44
N ILE A 106 9.15 -8.87 -3.32
CA ILE A 106 7.84 -8.37 -3.80
C ILE A 106 7.02 -7.69 -2.69
N MET A 107 7.26 -8.05 -1.42
CA MET A 107 6.38 -7.70 -0.28
C MET A 107 7.04 -6.80 0.77
N GLY A 108 8.32 -6.43 0.61
CA GLY A 108 9.08 -5.69 1.63
C GLY A 108 9.32 -6.50 2.91
N ARG A 109 9.50 -5.82 4.04
CA ARG A 109 9.57 -6.45 5.38
C ARG A 109 8.16 -6.75 5.91
N LYS A 110 7.43 -7.70 5.30
CA LYS A 110 6.13 -8.15 5.80
C LYS A 110 6.24 -9.49 6.54
N ARG A 111 5.30 -9.73 7.46
CA ARG A 111 5.09 -11.03 8.11
C ARG A 111 4.46 -11.97 7.07
N LEU A 112 5.03 -13.15 6.86
CA LEU A 112 4.37 -14.18 6.04
C LEU A 112 3.23 -14.78 6.86
N GLY A 113 2.02 -14.74 6.31
CA GLY A 113 0.87 -15.53 6.76
C GLY A 113 1.00 -17.01 6.41
N SER A 114 -0.11 -17.76 6.50
CA SER A 114 -0.10 -19.21 6.25
C SER A 114 0.20 -19.56 4.78
N ALA A 115 0.52 -20.82 4.50
CA ALA A 115 0.71 -21.26 3.11
C ALA A 115 -0.58 -21.12 2.28
N CYS A 116 -1.75 -21.26 2.89
CA CYS A 116 -3.04 -20.96 2.24
C CYS A 116 -3.13 -19.48 1.85
N GLU A 117 -2.84 -18.55 2.77
CA GLU A 117 -2.84 -17.12 2.47
C GLU A 117 -1.84 -16.77 1.35
N MET A 118 -0.62 -17.31 1.40
CA MET A 118 0.39 -17.07 0.36
C MET A 118 -0.04 -17.58 -1.02
N ALA A 119 -0.66 -18.76 -1.09
CA ALA A 119 -1.22 -19.28 -2.33
C ALA A 119 -2.39 -18.41 -2.83
N ALA A 120 -3.22 -17.90 -1.92
CA ALA A 120 -4.32 -16.99 -2.25
C ALA A 120 -3.83 -15.63 -2.77
N ILE A 121 -2.81 -15.03 -2.13
CA ILE A 121 -2.15 -13.78 -2.57
C ILE A 121 -1.62 -13.89 -4.00
N SER A 122 -1.10 -15.05 -4.37
CA SER A 122 -0.41 -15.28 -5.66
C SER A 122 -1.27 -15.96 -6.72
N GLY A 123 -2.53 -16.29 -6.40
CA GLY A 123 -3.45 -16.93 -7.34
C GLY A 123 -3.13 -18.40 -7.63
N ASN A 124 -2.32 -19.04 -6.80
CA ASN A 124 -1.87 -20.42 -7.00
C ASN A 124 -2.88 -21.43 -6.44
N LEU A 125 -4.00 -21.60 -7.13
CA LEU A 125 -5.10 -22.47 -6.69
C LEU A 125 -4.65 -23.90 -6.36
N GLU A 126 -3.75 -24.49 -7.13
CA GLU A 126 -3.26 -25.85 -6.84
C GLU A 126 -2.51 -25.93 -5.50
N CYS A 127 -1.69 -24.92 -5.20
CA CYS A 127 -1.00 -24.82 -3.92
C CYS A 127 -1.98 -24.59 -2.77
N LEU A 128 -2.99 -23.74 -2.97
CA LEU A 128 -4.05 -23.49 -1.97
C LEU A 128 -4.82 -24.78 -1.64
N ARG A 129 -5.25 -25.52 -2.68
CA ARG A 129 -5.93 -26.81 -2.53
C ARG A 129 -5.07 -27.80 -1.75
N TYR A 130 -3.84 -28.01 -2.19
CA TYR A 130 -2.92 -28.94 -1.55
C TYR A 130 -2.64 -28.56 -0.09
N ALA A 131 -2.37 -27.28 0.19
CA ALA A 131 -2.12 -26.81 1.55
C ALA A 131 -3.31 -27.08 2.45
N ARG A 132 -4.53 -26.75 1.99
CA ARG A 132 -5.76 -26.98 2.75
C ARG A 132 -6.00 -28.47 3.01
N ASP A 133 -5.94 -29.30 1.97
CA ASP A 133 -6.20 -30.74 2.05
C ASP A 133 -5.21 -31.47 2.99
N ASN A 134 -4.04 -30.86 3.24
CA ASN A 134 -2.99 -31.39 4.11
C ASN A 134 -2.89 -30.66 5.45
N GLY A 135 -3.98 -30.00 5.88
CA GLY A 135 -4.14 -29.49 7.24
C GLY A 135 -3.50 -28.13 7.51
N CYS A 136 -3.14 -27.35 6.47
CA CYS A 136 -2.78 -25.95 6.66
C CYS A 136 -4.03 -25.15 7.09
N THR A 137 -3.85 -24.26 8.05
CA THR A 137 -4.92 -23.38 8.54
C THR A 137 -5.17 -22.22 7.58
N TRP A 138 -6.39 -21.72 7.59
CA TRP A 138 -6.79 -20.50 6.93
C TRP A 138 -7.69 -19.69 7.84
N ASP A 139 -7.77 -18.40 7.56
CA ASP A 139 -8.57 -17.40 8.22
C ASP A 139 -9.08 -16.39 7.17
N GLU A 140 -9.75 -15.34 7.62
CA GLU A 140 -10.35 -14.29 6.78
C GLU A 140 -9.31 -13.65 5.85
N ASN A 141 -8.02 -13.64 6.23
CA ASN A 141 -6.94 -13.08 5.41
C ASN A 141 -6.73 -13.87 4.11
N THR A 142 -7.08 -15.15 4.08
CA THR A 142 -6.96 -15.97 2.87
C THR A 142 -7.95 -15.50 1.81
N CYS A 143 -9.22 -15.29 2.18
CA CYS A 143 -10.24 -14.74 1.28
C CYS A 143 -9.92 -13.30 0.89
N SER A 144 -9.60 -12.44 1.86
CA SER A 144 -9.32 -11.04 1.59
C SER A 144 -8.08 -10.83 0.72
N SER A 145 -7.06 -11.68 0.87
CA SER A 145 -5.87 -11.68 0.00
C SER A 145 -6.16 -12.12 -1.43
N ALA A 146 -6.98 -13.16 -1.63
CA ALA A 146 -7.41 -13.57 -2.97
C ALA A 146 -8.20 -12.44 -3.64
N ALA A 147 -9.14 -11.84 -2.92
CA ALA A 147 -9.97 -10.74 -3.39
C ALA A 147 -9.14 -9.49 -3.74
N ARG A 148 -8.17 -9.13 -2.86
CA ARG A 148 -7.24 -8.00 -3.06
C ARG A 148 -6.44 -8.09 -4.35
N ASN A 149 -6.06 -9.30 -4.77
CA ASN A 149 -5.22 -9.52 -5.94
C ASN A 149 -6.02 -10.04 -7.15
N GLY A 150 -7.36 -10.08 -7.05
CA GLY A 150 -8.24 -10.43 -8.16
C GLY A 150 -8.23 -11.92 -8.52
N HIS A 151 -7.80 -12.77 -7.58
CA HIS A 151 -7.69 -14.21 -7.77
C HIS A 151 -9.02 -14.91 -7.48
N MET A 152 -9.99 -14.67 -8.37
CA MET A 152 -11.37 -15.14 -8.25
C MET A 152 -11.49 -16.65 -8.02
N ASP A 153 -10.68 -17.47 -8.69
CA ASP A 153 -10.71 -18.93 -8.50
C ASP A 153 -10.24 -19.36 -7.11
N CYS A 154 -9.24 -18.67 -6.54
CA CYS A 154 -8.79 -18.90 -5.16
C CYS A 154 -9.85 -18.45 -4.16
N LEU A 155 -10.47 -17.28 -4.37
CA LEU A 155 -11.53 -16.75 -3.51
C LEU A 155 -12.72 -17.70 -3.47
N ARG A 156 -13.21 -18.14 -4.64
CA ARG A 156 -14.31 -19.11 -4.74
C ARG A 156 -13.95 -20.41 -4.03
N TYR A 157 -12.78 -20.98 -4.31
CA TYR A 157 -12.35 -22.23 -3.67
C TYR A 157 -12.28 -22.10 -2.14
N ALA A 158 -11.68 -21.03 -1.63
CA ALA A 158 -11.56 -20.80 -0.19
C ALA A 158 -12.94 -20.72 0.45
N HIS A 159 -13.84 -19.89 -0.08
CA HIS A 159 -15.20 -19.74 0.43
C HIS A 159 -16.00 -21.05 0.39
N ASP A 160 -16.04 -21.73 -0.76
CA ASP A 160 -16.85 -22.95 -0.97
C ASP A 160 -16.43 -24.10 -0.04
N ASN A 161 -15.20 -24.05 0.49
CA ASN A 161 -14.65 -25.05 1.39
C ASN A 161 -14.62 -24.60 2.86
N GLY A 162 -15.28 -23.48 3.19
CA GLY A 162 -15.48 -23.02 4.56
C GLY A 162 -14.34 -22.18 5.12
N CYS A 163 -13.57 -21.49 4.28
CA CYS A 163 -12.72 -20.40 4.73
C CYS A 163 -13.61 -19.22 5.15
N PRO A 164 -13.43 -18.66 6.36
CA PRO A 164 -14.19 -17.49 6.76
C PRO A 164 -13.81 -16.28 5.90
N TRP A 165 -14.68 -15.28 5.90
CA TRP A 165 -14.46 -13.97 5.31
C TRP A 165 -15.13 -12.89 6.16
N ASP A 166 -14.69 -11.66 5.98
CA ASP A 166 -15.19 -10.45 6.65
C ASP A 166 -15.25 -9.28 5.66
N GLU A 167 -15.60 -8.09 6.14
CA GLU A 167 -15.73 -6.87 5.35
C GLU A 167 -14.46 -6.51 4.57
N ASN A 168 -13.29 -6.94 5.05
CA ASN A 168 -12.01 -6.71 4.38
C ASN A 168 -11.96 -7.41 3.01
N THR A 169 -12.75 -8.47 2.79
CA THR A 169 -12.78 -9.16 1.49
C THR A 169 -13.40 -8.27 0.41
N CYS A 170 -14.55 -7.65 0.69
CA CYS A 170 -15.19 -6.69 -0.20
C CYS A 170 -14.37 -5.40 -0.34
N ASP A 171 -13.88 -4.86 0.79
CA ASP A 171 -13.05 -3.66 0.80
C ASP A 171 -11.79 -3.82 -0.07
N ASN A 172 -11.01 -4.89 0.12
CA ASN A 172 -9.81 -5.10 -0.67
C ASN A 172 -10.08 -5.36 -2.17
N ALA A 173 -11.18 -6.04 -2.51
CA ALA A 173 -11.59 -6.20 -3.91
C ALA A 173 -11.91 -4.85 -4.55
N ALA A 174 -12.69 -4.02 -3.86
CA ALA A 174 -13.07 -2.68 -4.30
C ALA A 174 -11.85 -1.76 -4.42
N LEU A 175 -10.94 -1.79 -3.43
CA LEU A 175 -9.70 -1.04 -3.39
C LEU A 175 -8.81 -1.27 -4.62
N ASN A 176 -8.78 -2.50 -5.17
CA ASN A 176 -7.93 -2.85 -6.31
C ASN A 176 -8.71 -3.06 -7.61
N GLY A 177 -10.01 -2.69 -7.62
CA GLY A 177 -10.83 -2.70 -8.82
C GLY A 177 -11.21 -4.09 -9.32
N HIS A 178 -11.15 -5.10 -8.46
CA HIS A 178 -11.47 -6.48 -8.79
C HIS A 178 -12.97 -6.74 -8.69
N MET A 179 -13.70 -6.15 -9.64
CA MET A 179 -15.16 -6.16 -9.71
C MET A 179 -15.79 -7.57 -9.64
N ASP A 180 -15.19 -8.57 -10.30
CA ASP A 180 -15.69 -9.95 -10.25
C ASP A 180 -15.57 -10.57 -8.85
N CYS A 181 -14.49 -10.26 -8.12
CA CYS A 181 -14.32 -10.70 -6.73
C CYS A 181 -15.30 -9.99 -5.79
N LEU A 182 -15.48 -8.68 -5.97
CA LEU A 182 -16.43 -7.89 -5.17
C LEU A 182 -17.87 -8.40 -5.35
N ARG A 183 -18.31 -8.58 -6.61
CA ARG A 183 -19.62 -9.12 -6.92
C ARG A 183 -19.81 -10.50 -6.31
N TYR A 184 -18.85 -11.41 -6.52
CA TYR A 184 -18.94 -12.74 -5.96
C TYR A 184 -19.03 -12.75 -4.44
N ALA A 185 -18.17 -11.99 -3.75
CA ALA A 185 -18.17 -11.93 -2.30
C ALA A 185 -19.52 -11.43 -1.78
N HIS A 186 -20.03 -10.33 -2.34
CA HIS A 186 -21.33 -9.79 -1.94
C HIS A 186 -22.49 -10.75 -2.20
N ASP A 187 -22.58 -11.30 -3.42
CA ASP A 187 -23.69 -12.17 -3.85
C ASP A 187 -23.79 -13.46 -3.01
N ASN A 188 -22.69 -13.85 -2.38
CA ASN A 188 -22.61 -15.04 -1.51
C ASN A 188 -22.63 -14.70 -0.02
N GLY A 189 -22.93 -13.45 0.35
CA GLY A 189 -23.18 -13.05 1.73
C GLY A 189 -21.94 -12.60 2.52
N CYS A 190 -20.85 -12.23 1.85
CA CYS A 190 -19.76 -11.52 2.50
C CYS A 190 -20.27 -10.15 2.98
N PRO A 191 -20.04 -9.77 4.24
CA PRO A 191 -20.42 -8.45 4.71
C PRO A 191 -19.57 -7.36 4.02
N TRP A 192 -20.09 -6.14 4.02
CA TRP A 192 -19.38 -4.95 3.57
C TRP A 192 -19.78 -3.74 4.43
N ASN A 193 -18.99 -2.67 4.37
CA ASN A 193 -19.24 -1.44 5.12
C ASN A 193 -18.78 -0.23 4.28
N ALA A 194 -18.85 0.99 4.86
CA ALA A 194 -18.54 2.23 4.15
C ALA A 194 -17.15 2.27 3.51
N TRP A 195 -16.18 1.50 4.04
CA TRP A 195 -14.85 1.38 3.46
C TRP A 195 -14.86 0.78 2.07
N THR A 196 -15.80 -0.11 1.73
CA THR A 196 -15.89 -0.68 0.38
C THR A 196 -16.12 0.42 -0.68
N CYS A 197 -17.03 1.36 -0.43
CA CYS A 197 -17.24 2.52 -1.29
C CYS A 197 -16.05 3.48 -1.25
N ALA A 198 -15.55 3.80 -0.04
CA ALA A 198 -14.45 4.74 0.13
C ALA A 198 -13.13 4.27 -0.53
N SER A 199 -12.85 2.97 -0.50
CA SER A 199 -11.69 2.35 -1.15
C SER A 199 -11.81 2.26 -2.66
N ALA A 200 -13.00 1.98 -3.19
CA ALA A 200 -13.25 2.08 -4.63
C ALA A 200 -13.01 3.52 -5.12
N ALA A 201 -13.53 4.50 -4.39
CA ALA A 201 -13.34 5.93 -4.68
C ALA A 201 -11.86 6.35 -4.58
N LEU A 202 -11.13 5.84 -3.58
CA LEU A 202 -9.71 6.13 -3.35
C LEU A 202 -8.83 5.81 -4.55
N ASN A 203 -9.05 4.69 -5.23
CA ASN A 203 -8.27 4.27 -6.41
C ASN A 203 -9.02 4.46 -7.74
N GLY A 204 -10.15 5.18 -7.72
CA GLY A 204 -10.88 5.56 -8.94
C GLY A 204 -11.60 4.40 -9.63
N HIS A 205 -11.92 3.33 -8.91
CA HIS A 205 -12.60 2.16 -9.43
C HIS A 205 -14.12 2.39 -9.50
N MET A 206 -14.52 3.24 -10.44
CA MET A 206 -15.90 3.72 -10.64
C MET A 206 -16.93 2.57 -10.76
N ASP A 207 -16.59 1.48 -11.45
CA ASP A 207 -17.49 0.32 -11.58
C ASP A 207 -17.73 -0.39 -10.23
N CYS A 208 -16.70 -0.49 -9.38
CA CYS A 208 -16.83 -1.05 -8.03
C CYS A 208 -17.65 -0.13 -7.13
N LEU A 209 -17.41 1.18 -7.18
CA LEU A 209 -18.17 2.17 -6.41
C LEU A 209 -19.65 2.14 -6.78
N ARG A 210 -19.98 2.19 -8.08
CA ARG A 210 -21.35 2.12 -8.55
C ARG A 210 -22.01 0.82 -8.09
N TYR A 211 -21.35 -0.31 -8.30
CA TYR A 211 -21.90 -1.60 -7.89
C TYR A 211 -22.17 -1.68 -6.39
N ALA A 212 -21.21 -1.28 -5.56
CA ALA A 212 -21.36 -1.31 -4.11
C ALA A 212 -22.54 -0.43 -3.68
N HIS A 213 -22.61 0.81 -4.17
CA HIS A 213 -23.70 1.73 -3.85
C HIS A 213 -25.07 1.20 -4.31
N ASP A 214 -25.19 0.79 -5.57
CA ASP A 214 -26.46 0.35 -6.18
C ASP A 214 -27.05 -0.90 -5.49
N ASN A 215 -26.21 -1.68 -4.80
CA ASN A 215 -26.60 -2.87 -4.07
C ASN A 215 -26.68 -2.63 -2.54
N GLY A 216 -26.67 -1.37 -2.10
CA GLY A 216 -26.94 -1.00 -0.71
C GLY A 216 -25.74 -1.04 0.22
N CYS A 217 -24.50 -1.02 -0.30
CA CYS A 217 -23.35 -0.73 0.53
C CYS A 217 -23.46 0.69 1.10
N PRO A 218 -23.30 0.89 2.42
CA PRO A 218 -23.26 2.23 2.98
C PRO A 218 -22.05 3.01 2.44
N TRP A 219 -22.13 4.33 2.54
CA TRP A 219 -21.03 5.25 2.29
C TRP A 219 -21.10 6.43 3.27
N ASP A 220 -19.99 7.12 3.43
CA ASP A 220 -19.82 8.30 4.28
C ASP A 220 -18.92 9.34 3.58
N GLU A 221 -18.60 10.43 4.28
CA GLU A 221 -17.78 11.54 3.78
C GLU A 221 -16.42 11.07 3.22
N ASN A 222 -15.87 9.95 3.72
CA ASN A 222 -14.61 9.41 3.25
C ASN A 222 -14.66 9.01 1.77
N THR A 223 -15.85 8.71 1.22
CA THR A 223 -15.99 8.39 -0.20
C THR A 223 -15.70 9.60 -1.09
N CYS A 224 -16.22 10.77 -0.72
CA CYS A 224 -15.93 12.03 -1.42
C CYS A 224 -14.48 12.49 -1.17
N ASP A 225 -14.03 12.42 0.09
CA ASP A 225 -12.66 12.79 0.49
C ASP A 225 -11.60 11.99 -0.28
N ASN A 226 -11.75 10.67 -0.36
CA ASN A 226 -10.80 9.79 -1.03
C ASN A 226 -10.80 10.00 -2.56
N ALA A 227 -11.97 10.24 -3.16
CA ALA A 227 -12.05 10.58 -4.59
C ALA A 227 -11.35 11.92 -4.88
N ALA A 228 -11.58 12.93 -4.03
CA ALA A 228 -10.95 14.24 -4.15
C ALA A 228 -9.44 14.20 -3.91
N LEU A 229 -8.99 13.41 -2.92
CA LEU A 229 -7.59 13.23 -2.54
C LEU A 229 -6.73 12.72 -3.71
N ASN A 230 -7.24 11.79 -4.52
CA ASN A 230 -6.52 11.21 -5.67
C ASN A 230 -7.02 11.71 -7.04
N GLY A 231 -7.90 12.73 -7.04
CA GLY A 231 -8.34 13.39 -8.27
C GLY A 231 -9.28 12.56 -9.14
N HIS A 232 -9.97 11.59 -8.55
CA HIS A 232 -10.92 10.70 -9.23
C HIS A 232 -12.28 11.40 -9.42
N MET A 233 -12.29 12.38 -10.32
CA MET A 233 -13.42 13.26 -10.60
C MET A 233 -14.73 12.52 -10.90
N ASP A 234 -14.67 11.41 -11.66
CA ASP A 234 -15.87 10.61 -11.96
C ASP A 234 -16.48 9.96 -10.72
N CYS A 235 -15.63 9.48 -9.80
CA CYS A 235 -16.08 8.92 -8.51
C CYS A 235 -16.67 10.01 -7.62
N LEU A 236 -16.02 11.17 -7.52
CA LEU A 236 -16.49 12.31 -6.73
C LEU A 236 -17.86 12.81 -7.23
N ARG A 237 -18.00 12.97 -8.56
CA ARG A 237 -19.28 13.36 -9.18
C ARG A 237 -20.35 12.34 -8.88
N TYR A 238 -20.08 11.06 -9.12
CA TYR A 238 -21.04 9.99 -8.87
C TYR A 238 -21.51 9.95 -7.40
N ALA A 239 -20.56 9.98 -6.45
CA ALA A 239 -20.88 9.97 -5.04
C ALA A 239 -21.76 11.17 -4.67
N ARG A 240 -21.39 12.36 -5.13
CA ARG A 240 -22.14 13.59 -4.84
C ARG A 240 -23.54 13.59 -5.46
N ASP A 241 -23.66 13.23 -6.73
CA ASP A 241 -24.93 13.22 -7.48
C ASP A 241 -25.95 12.24 -6.90
N ASN A 242 -25.48 11.20 -6.21
CA ASN A 242 -26.30 10.20 -5.55
C ASN A 242 -26.45 10.42 -4.04
N GLY A 243 -26.04 11.59 -3.53
CA GLY A 243 -26.33 12.01 -2.16
C GLY A 243 -25.35 11.53 -1.09
N CYS A 244 -24.13 11.13 -1.48
CA CYS A 244 -23.05 10.93 -0.51
C CYS A 244 -22.80 12.24 0.27
N PRO A 245 -22.67 12.18 1.60
CA PRO A 245 -22.27 13.34 2.38
C PRO A 245 -20.83 13.75 2.05
N TRP A 246 -20.50 14.99 2.37
CA TRP A 246 -19.16 15.56 2.27
C TRP A 246 -19.00 16.71 3.27
N ASP A 247 -17.77 17.07 3.58
CA ASP A 247 -17.44 18.22 4.41
C ASP A 247 -16.27 19.01 3.80
N GLY A 248 -15.73 19.98 4.55
CA GLY A 248 -14.67 20.87 4.07
C GLY A 248 -13.38 20.13 3.67
N ARG A 249 -13.18 18.91 4.17
CA ARG A 249 -12.01 18.09 3.85
C ARG A 249 -11.98 17.74 2.37
N THR A 250 -13.12 17.57 1.71
CA THR A 250 -13.15 17.26 0.27
C THR A 250 -12.49 18.37 -0.56
N CYS A 251 -12.77 19.65 -0.28
CA CYS A 251 -12.07 20.79 -0.91
C CYS A 251 -10.58 20.82 -0.52
N THR A 252 -10.29 20.68 0.77
CA THR A 252 -8.92 20.74 1.30
C THR A 252 -8.02 19.66 0.71
N LEU A 253 -8.51 18.42 0.56
CA LEU A 253 -7.76 17.30 -0.01
C LEU A 253 -7.55 17.45 -1.52
N ALA A 254 -8.56 17.93 -2.26
CA ALA A 254 -8.41 18.24 -3.68
C ALA A 254 -7.34 19.34 -3.91
N ALA A 255 -7.40 20.42 -3.13
CA ALA A 255 -6.46 21.54 -3.23
C ALA A 255 -5.03 21.13 -2.81
N SER A 256 -4.91 20.36 -1.73
CA SER A 256 -3.64 19.85 -1.20
C SER A 256 -2.91 18.90 -2.15
N ASN A 257 -3.61 18.27 -3.11
CA ASN A 257 -3.01 17.36 -4.09
C ASN A 257 -3.09 17.90 -5.53
N GLY A 258 -3.48 19.17 -5.70
CA GLY A 258 -3.49 19.84 -7.00
C GLY A 258 -4.58 19.37 -7.95
N HIS A 259 -5.62 18.72 -7.43
CA HIS A 259 -6.73 18.19 -8.22
C HIS A 259 -7.78 19.27 -8.50
N MET A 260 -7.39 20.22 -9.34
CA MET A 260 -8.17 21.42 -9.69
C MET A 260 -9.61 21.10 -10.13
N ASN A 261 -9.81 20.08 -10.97
CA ASN A 261 -11.16 19.69 -11.42
C ASN A 261 -12.07 19.25 -10.26
N CYS A 262 -11.51 18.53 -9.28
CA CYS A 262 -12.25 18.11 -8.09
C CYS A 262 -12.56 19.31 -7.20
N LEU A 263 -11.61 20.23 -7.01
CA LEU A 263 -11.81 21.45 -6.22
C LEU A 263 -12.89 22.35 -6.81
N VAL A 264 -12.82 22.61 -8.13
CA VAL A 264 -13.83 23.41 -8.86
C VAL A 264 -15.20 22.76 -8.72
N TYR A 265 -15.30 21.46 -9.00
CA TYR A 265 -16.57 20.75 -8.89
C TYR A 265 -17.14 20.77 -7.47
N ALA A 266 -16.31 20.50 -6.47
CA ALA A 266 -16.73 20.52 -5.07
C ALA A 266 -17.26 21.91 -4.70
N ARG A 267 -16.54 22.96 -5.10
CA ARG A 267 -16.96 24.34 -4.84
C ARG A 267 -18.27 24.71 -5.54
N ASP A 268 -18.39 24.42 -6.84
CA ASP A 268 -19.56 24.73 -7.65
C ASP A 268 -20.84 24.04 -7.13
N ASN A 269 -20.69 22.91 -6.43
CA ASN A 269 -21.79 22.15 -5.85
C ASN A 269 -22.00 22.40 -4.35
N GLY A 270 -21.36 23.43 -3.80
CA GLY A 270 -21.61 23.94 -2.44
C GLY A 270 -20.86 23.21 -1.33
N CYS A 271 -19.75 22.53 -1.65
CA CYS A 271 -18.86 22.00 -0.62
C CYS A 271 -18.28 23.17 0.20
N PRO A 272 -18.30 23.09 1.56
CA PRO A 272 -17.61 24.07 2.37
C PRO A 272 -16.09 24.00 2.16
N TRP A 273 -15.40 25.05 2.57
CA TRP A 273 -13.95 25.13 2.64
C TRP A 273 -13.55 26.07 3.78
N ASP A 274 -12.30 26.01 4.19
CA ASP A 274 -11.71 26.82 5.26
C ASP A 274 -10.26 27.19 4.90
N GLU A 275 -9.55 27.84 5.82
CA GLU A 275 -8.18 28.30 5.63
C GLU A 275 -7.22 27.17 5.25
N GLN A 276 -7.53 25.91 5.61
CA GLN A 276 -6.70 24.75 5.26
C GLN A 276 -6.69 24.48 3.76
N THR A 277 -7.76 24.83 3.03
CA THR A 277 -7.80 24.66 1.57
C THR A 277 -6.70 25.50 0.89
N CYS A 278 -6.54 26.76 1.29
CA CYS A 278 -5.47 27.63 0.79
C CYS A 278 -4.10 27.20 1.34
N SER A 279 -4.01 26.95 2.64
CA SER A 279 -2.72 26.74 3.31
C SER A 279 -2.06 25.42 2.88
N LEU A 280 -2.83 24.34 2.65
CA LEU A 280 -2.29 23.07 2.16
C LEU A 280 -2.05 23.05 0.64
N ALA A 281 -2.80 23.83 -0.15
CA ALA A 281 -2.45 24.05 -1.55
C ALA A 281 -1.10 24.77 -1.68
N ALA A 282 -0.86 25.77 -0.83
CA ALA A 282 0.40 26.50 -0.76
C ALA A 282 1.55 25.60 -0.25
N LEU A 283 1.29 24.78 0.79
CA LEU A 283 2.24 23.82 1.33
C LEU A 283 2.77 22.84 0.29
N ASN A 284 1.93 22.38 -0.63
CA ASN A 284 2.30 21.40 -1.66
C ASN A 284 2.60 22.04 -3.03
N GLY A 285 2.61 23.38 -3.11
CA GLY A 285 2.99 24.11 -4.31
C GLY A 285 1.95 24.10 -5.43
N HIS A 286 0.69 23.81 -5.10
CA HIS A 286 -0.41 23.77 -6.06
C HIS A 286 -0.98 25.18 -6.30
N MET A 287 -0.17 26.00 -6.97
CA MET A 287 -0.44 27.41 -7.24
C MET A 287 -1.80 27.67 -7.92
N ASP A 288 -2.21 26.84 -8.87
CA ASP A 288 -3.51 26.99 -9.53
C ASP A 288 -4.70 26.76 -8.57
N CYS A 289 -4.57 25.80 -7.64
CA CYS A 289 -5.58 25.55 -6.61
C CYS A 289 -5.62 26.69 -5.59
N LEU A 290 -4.45 27.18 -5.15
CA LEU A 290 -4.35 28.33 -4.24
C LEU A 290 -5.00 29.57 -4.86
N ARG A 291 -4.64 29.92 -6.10
CA ARG A 291 -5.21 31.07 -6.81
C ARG A 291 -6.73 30.92 -6.94
N TYR A 292 -7.21 29.76 -7.38
CA TYR A 292 -8.64 29.54 -7.51
C TYR A 292 -9.39 29.64 -6.19
N ALA A 293 -8.88 29.02 -5.11
CA ALA A 293 -9.49 29.09 -3.80
C ALA A 293 -9.59 30.54 -3.32
N HIS A 294 -8.49 31.30 -3.38
CA HIS A 294 -8.46 32.71 -3.02
C HIS A 294 -9.41 33.56 -3.88
N ASP A 295 -9.31 33.47 -5.21
CA ASP A 295 -10.11 34.29 -6.15
C ASP A 295 -11.63 34.05 -5.99
N ASN A 296 -12.02 32.90 -5.42
CA ASN A 296 -13.41 32.54 -5.16
C ASN A 296 -13.84 32.71 -3.69
N GLY A 297 -13.00 33.36 -2.86
CA GLY A 297 -13.33 33.77 -1.50
C GLY A 297 -13.13 32.68 -0.44
N CYS A 298 -12.25 31.70 -0.67
CA CYS A 298 -11.76 30.85 0.39
C CYS A 298 -10.94 31.70 1.38
N PRO A 299 -11.20 31.62 2.69
CA PRO A 299 -10.39 32.33 3.66
C PRO A 299 -8.95 31.78 3.64
N TRP A 300 -8.02 32.61 4.10
CA TRP A 300 -6.65 32.23 4.39
C TRP A 300 -6.14 32.96 5.62
N ASN A 301 -5.04 32.49 6.19
CA ASN A 301 -4.31 33.13 7.28
C ASN A 301 -2.81 33.05 7.02
N GLU A 302 -2.00 33.56 7.94
CA GLU A 302 -0.53 33.56 7.90
C GLU A 302 0.08 32.17 7.62
N GLN A 303 -0.64 31.09 7.92
CA GLN A 303 -0.20 29.73 7.61
C GLN A 303 0.06 29.51 6.12
N THR A 304 -0.68 30.20 5.26
CA THR A 304 -0.51 30.07 3.80
C THR A 304 0.89 30.52 3.36
N CYS A 305 1.37 31.64 3.89
CA CYS A 305 2.72 32.14 3.61
C CYS A 305 3.79 31.23 4.20
N TYR A 306 3.73 30.92 5.51
CA TYR A 306 4.83 30.14 6.10
C TYR A 306 4.85 28.70 5.57
N LEU A 307 3.70 28.07 5.28
CA LEU A 307 3.69 26.71 4.73
C LEU A 307 4.24 26.67 3.30
N ALA A 308 3.98 27.69 2.49
CA ALA A 308 4.65 27.84 1.18
C ALA A 308 6.17 27.96 1.35
N ALA A 309 6.63 28.76 2.32
CA ALA A 309 8.05 28.92 2.62
C ALA A 309 8.69 27.66 3.20
N LEU A 310 7.95 26.88 4.00
CA LEU A 310 8.41 25.63 4.64
C LEU A 310 8.85 24.59 3.60
N ASN A 311 8.14 24.49 2.47
CA ASN A 311 8.45 23.57 1.38
C ASN A 311 9.08 24.26 0.15
N GLY A 312 9.43 25.55 0.26
CA GLY A 312 10.15 26.27 -0.79
C GLY A 312 9.32 26.64 -2.03
N HIS A 313 8.00 26.71 -1.90
CA HIS A 313 7.09 27.08 -2.98
C HIS A 313 7.00 28.60 -3.15
N MET A 314 8.07 29.17 -3.69
CA MET A 314 8.25 30.61 -3.83
C MET A 314 7.11 31.32 -4.60
N ASP A 315 6.55 30.70 -5.64
CA ASP A 315 5.43 31.28 -6.39
C ASP A 315 4.15 31.38 -5.54
N CYS A 316 3.87 30.38 -4.71
CA CYS A 316 2.74 30.40 -3.78
C CYS A 316 2.95 31.45 -2.69
N LEU A 317 4.16 31.53 -2.12
CA LEU A 317 4.54 32.53 -1.12
C LEU A 317 4.35 33.96 -1.67
N ARG A 318 4.93 34.24 -2.85
CA ARG A 318 4.80 35.56 -3.49
C ARG A 318 3.35 35.89 -3.77
N TYR A 319 2.59 34.97 -4.34
CA TYR A 319 1.18 35.23 -4.63
C TYR A 319 0.37 35.51 -3.37
N ALA A 320 0.53 34.69 -2.31
CA ALA A 320 -0.19 34.89 -1.06
C ALA A 320 0.14 36.27 -0.46
N HIS A 321 1.43 36.61 -0.37
CA HIS A 321 1.87 37.91 0.17
C HIS A 321 1.41 39.09 -0.67
N ASP A 322 1.59 39.04 -2.00
CA ASP A 322 1.20 40.12 -2.92
C ASP A 322 -0.32 40.39 -2.90
N ASN A 323 -1.13 39.41 -2.44
CA ASN A 323 -2.58 39.53 -2.27
C ASN A 323 -3.02 39.73 -0.81
N GLY A 324 -2.08 40.03 0.10
CA GLY A 324 -2.40 40.49 1.46
C GLY A 324 -2.40 39.41 2.54
N CYS A 325 -1.92 38.19 2.25
CA CYS A 325 -1.59 37.23 3.31
C CYS A 325 -0.35 37.74 4.07
N THR A 326 -0.42 37.77 5.39
CA THR A 326 0.65 38.28 6.25
C THR A 326 1.88 37.37 6.19
N LEU A 327 3.06 37.99 6.13
CA LEU A 327 4.32 37.31 6.41
C LEU A 327 4.61 37.43 7.90
N ASP A 328 4.74 36.29 8.57
CA ASP A 328 5.11 36.23 9.99
C ASP A 328 6.58 35.80 10.16
N GLU A 329 7.07 35.80 11.40
CA GLU A 329 8.43 35.35 11.71
C GLU A 329 8.65 33.88 11.35
N TRP A 330 7.61 33.04 11.45
CA TRP A 330 7.68 31.62 11.08
C TRP A 330 8.06 31.44 9.62
N THR A 331 7.59 32.32 8.73
CA THR A 331 7.97 32.34 7.31
C THR A 331 9.49 32.45 7.13
N TYR A 332 10.16 33.32 7.89
CA TYR A 332 11.62 33.43 7.90
C TYR A 332 12.28 32.18 8.49
N PHE A 333 11.86 31.77 9.69
CA PHE A 333 12.50 30.67 10.41
C PHE A 333 12.42 29.36 9.62
N THR A 334 11.26 29.07 9.03
CA THR A 334 11.03 27.84 8.29
C THR A 334 11.80 27.80 6.97
N ALA A 335 11.85 28.91 6.23
CA ALA A 335 12.65 29.01 5.00
C ALA A 335 14.14 28.81 5.28
N LYS A 336 14.64 29.38 6.38
CA LYS A 336 16.03 29.23 6.83
C LYS A 336 16.34 27.80 7.27
N GLN A 337 15.48 27.20 8.09
CA GLN A 337 15.69 25.85 8.63
C GLN A 337 15.74 24.79 7.51
N ASN A 338 14.92 24.96 6.48
CA ASN A 338 14.82 24.01 5.36
C ASN A 338 15.71 24.37 4.15
N GLY A 339 16.45 25.47 4.22
CA GLY A 339 17.41 25.86 3.17
C GLY A 339 16.79 26.44 1.90
N HIS A 340 15.56 26.94 1.97
CA HIS A 340 14.85 27.54 0.84
C HIS A 340 15.27 29.01 0.65
N LEU A 341 16.42 29.21 0.02
CA LEU A 341 17.08 30.53 -0.12
C LEU A 341 16.21 31.59 -0.79
N ASP A 342 15.42 31.25 -1.81
CA ASP A 342 14.55 32.22 -2.49
C ASP A 342 13.45 32.73 -1.57
N CYS A 343 12.80 31.83 -0.81
CA CYS A 343 11.79 32.18 0.18
C CYS A 343 12.41 32.97 1.34
N LEU A 344 13.61 32.60 1.79
CA LEU A 344 14.34 33.31 2.83
C LEU A 344 14.70 34.75 2.42
N ASN A 345 15.26 34.92 1.23
CA ASN A 345 15.61 36.23 0.68
C ASN A 345 14.36 37.09 0.48
N TYR A 346 13.25 36.49 0.02
CA TYR A 346 11.97 37.18 -0.11
C TYR A 346 11.41 37.62 1.24
N ALA A 347 11.43 36.76 2.26
CA ALA A 347 10.99 37.12 3.61
C ALA A 347 11.83 38.27 4.20
N LEU A 348 13.17 38.19 4.07
CA LEU A 348 14.09 39.27 4.49
C LEU A 348 13.83 40.59 3.76
N ALA A 349 13.62 40.53 2.44
CA ALA A 349 13.34 41.71 1.62
C ALA A 349 12.01 42.38 1.98
N ASN A 350 11.06 41.63 2.54
CA ASN A 350 9.74 42.12 2.97
C ASN A 350 9.63 42.32 4.50
N GLY A 351 10.77 42.38 5.20
CA GLY A 351 10.80 42.83 6.60
C GLY A 351 10.60 41.77 7.67
N CYS A 352 10.55 40.47 7.32
CA CYS A 352 10.62 39.40 8.32
C CYS A 352 12.04 39.33 8.89
N GLN A 353 12.28 40.05 9.98
CA GLN A 353 13.52 39.99 10.73
C GLN A 353 13.43 38.90 11.81
N PRO A 354 14.54 38.24 12.17
CA PRO A 354 14.59 37.43 13.37
C PRO A 354 14.57 38.36 14.59
N ASP A 355 13.46 38.40 15.33
CA ASP A 355 13.48 39.01 16.66
C ASP A 355 14.47 38.21 17.53
N MET A 356 15.59 38.83 17.92
CA MET A 356 16.32 38.38 19.11
C MET A 356 15.42 38.71 20.30
N PRO A 357 15.11 37.77 21.21
CA PRO A 357 14.57 38.17 22.49
C PRO A 357 15.58 39.10 23.16
N ASP A 358 15.12 40.31 23.46
CA ASP A 358 15.84 41.36 24.18
C ASP A 358 16.34 40.80 25.51
N HIS A 359 17.62 40.41 25.56
CA HIS A 359 18.33 40.31 26.82
C HIS A 359 18.66 41.74 27.21
N GLY A 360 17.71 42.37 27.91
CA GLY A 360 17.89 43.68 28.51
C GLY A 360 19.24 43.73 29.22
N GLU A 361 20.18 44.45 28.63
CA GLU A 361 21.29 45.02 29.35
C GLU A 361 20.67 46.10 30.25
N ASP A 362 20.34 45.72 31.49
CA ASP A 362 20.18 46.68 32.57
C ASP A 362 21.55 47.35 32.79
N SER A 363 21.79 48.40 32.02
CA SER A 363 22.74 49.44 32.33
C SER A 363 22.17 50.28 33.48
N ASP A 364 22.28 49.77 34.70
CA ASP A 364 22.24 50.61 35.89
C ASP A 364 23.68 50.96 36.27
N GLY A 365 24.17 52.04 35.68
CA GLY A 365 25.16 52.90 36.29
C GLY A 365 24.49 54.21 36.65
N GLU A 366 24.52 54.60 37.92
CA GLU A 366 25.02 55.91 38.36
C GLU A 366 25.03 56.00 39.90
N ASP A 367 26.22 56.37 40.38
CA ASP A 367 26.63 57.14 41.58
C ASP A 367 26.23 56.75 43.02
#